data_AF-A0A0L6U1Q6-F1
#
_entry.id   AF-A0A0L6U1Q6-F1
#
_cell.length_a   1.000
_cell.length_b   1.000
_cell.length_c   1.000
_cell.angle_alpha   90.00
_cell.angle_beta   90.00
_cell.angle_gamma   90.00
#
_symmetry.space_group_name_H-M   'P 1'
#
loop_
_entity.id
_entity.type
_entity.pdbx_description
1 polymer ?
#
loop_
_entity_poly.entity_id
_entity_poly.type
_entity_poly.pdbx_seq_one_letter_code
_entity_poly.pdbx_strand_id
1 'polypeptide(L)'
;MRKLIIKKERNLLLYSHVIKDYPLLEKRLLKHTTIDEQILKKENATEEELNIYRMRNDIVTQAKNEWQIDPNRSVDLFTDDKKVRCEVCGMPIKNVFYIKNSINQNSLRTGSECIKHFAITDNQHLNSLLKNAKQLKRREGIENIFPGIDLLIYQWKNFIEEQPIVIIKALSNQYYELGESLNSIYKPYLKHENKSDKDSEDAIRGILDQREKIVTEISHHVEAHKDDVLYPPNRVLRQMDPQGVAKLKEDGCITSKTLFRIRDDEVAKKVFEKYDTFFKINKINILKISPKNGIDFRINRQANIILTAPFGVFCKRYGEAILKENGIETIISERDLVGVGRVIEDRSFESLIYFMQDLYLKESPYAIEELYYEYKEVYFLVKNGLNREYLKVELAGLEEIARETVYFKGTENKKKIHMFLDECREKPGNVMSRSNYLFIKEQREANSRRSGF
;
A
#
# COMPACT_ATOMS: atom_id res chain seq x y z
N MET A 1 -60.26 -14.31 -40.38
CA MET A 1 -61.03 -14.80 -39.22
C MET A 1 -60.43 -14.23 -37.95
N ARG A 2 -61.25 -13.64 -37.07
CA ARG A 2 -60.80 -13.01 -35.82
C ARG A 2 -60.61 -14.09 -34.76
N LYS A 3 -59.35 -14.37 -34.37
CA LYS A 3 -59.05 -15.26 -33.25
C LYS A 3 -59.34 -14.52 -31.95
N LEU A 4 -60.07 -15.16 -31.04
CA LEU A 4 -60.42 -14.61 -29.73
C LEU A 4 -59.31 -14.88 -28.71
N ILE A 5 -58.70 -16.07 -28.76
CA ILE A 5 -57.51 -16.41 -27.97
C ILE A 5 -56.49 -17.09 -28.87
N ILE A 6 -55.29 -16.52 -28.93
CA ILE A 6 -54.17 -17.12 -29.67
C ILE A 6 -53.37 -18.06 -28.78
N LYS A 7 -52.60 -18.97 -29.40
CA LYS A 7 -51.79 -19.98 -28.70
C LYS A 7 -50.88 -19.40 -27.61
N LYS A 8 -50.28 -18.22 -27.86
CA LYS A 8 -49.42 -17.52 -26.90
C LYS A 8 -50.18 -17.14 -25.62
N GLU A 9 -51.37 -16.56 -25.78
CA GLU A 9 -52.24 -16.15 -24.66
C GLU A 9 -52.78 -17.37 -23.92
N ARG A 10 -53.19 -18.43 -24.65
CA ARG A 10 -53.65 -19.69 -24.06
C ARG A 10 -52.64 -20.24 -23.06
N ASN A 11 -51.39 -20.42 -23.47
CA ASN A 11 -50.40 -21.06 -22.61
C ASN A 11 -50.02 -20.17 -21.43
N LEU A 12 -49.93 -18.85 -21.62
CA LEU A 12 -49.69 -17.94 -20.49
C LEU A 12 -50.85 -18.02 -19.48
N LEU A 13 -52.10 -17.96 -19.94
CA LEU A 13 -53.30 -18.03 -19.11
C LEU A 13 -53.38 -19.36 -18.34
N LEU A 14 -53.20 -20.50 -19.01
CA LEU A 14 -53.27 -21.83 -18.39
C LEU A 14 -52.33 -22.00 -17.20
N TYR A 15 -51.17 -21.36 -17.20
CA TYR A 15 -50.20 -21.45 -16.11
C TYR A 15 -50.26 -20.28 -15.12
N SER A 16 -51.14 -19.29 -15.34
CA SER A 16 -51.36 -18.15 -14.46
C SER A 16 -52.25 -18.50 -13.27
N HIS A 17 -52.25 -17.69 -12.22
CA HIS A 17 -53.15 -17.83 -11.08
C HIS A 17 -54.57 -17.38 -11.43
N VAL A 18 -54.74 -16.28 -12.17
CA VAL A 18 -56.03 -15.71 -12.59
C VAL A 18 -56.96 -16.73 -13.29
N ILE A 19 -56.43 -17.78 -13.91
CA ILE A 19 -57.27 -18.78 -14.58
C ILE A 19 -58.19 -19.53 -13.61
N LYS A 20 -57.82 -19.61 -12.32
CA LYS A 20 -58.63 -20.23 -11.26
C LYS A 20 -59.94 -19.48 -11.03
N ASP A 21 -59.97 -18.19 -11.32
CA ASP A 21 -61.18 -17.36 -11.21
C ASP A 21 -62.13 -17.58 -12.40
N TYR A 22 -61.68 -18.26 -13.46
CA TYR A 22 -62.44 -18.53 -14.68
C TYR A 22 -62.43 -20.02 -15.09
N PRO A 23 -63.04 -20.94 -14.32
CA PRO A 23 -63.01 -22.39 -14.60
C PRO A 23 -63.59 -22.78 -15.98
N LEU A 24 -64.60 -22.03 -16.46
CA LEU A 24 -65.18 -22.23 -17.79
C LEU A 24 -64.16 -21.92 -18.90
N LEU A 25 -63.36 -20.86 -18.73
CA LEU A 25 -62.28 -20.52 -19.65
C LEU A 25 -61.17 -21.57 -19.59
N GLU A 26 -60.76 -21.99 -18.39
CA GLU A 26 -59.75 -23.03 -18.20
C GLU A 26 -60.08 -24.31 -18.98
N LYS A 27 -61.32 -24.79 -18.83
CA LYS A 27 -61.82 -25.98 -19.53
C LYS A 27 -61.72 -25.83 -21.05
N ARG A 28 -62.04 -24.65 -21.60
CA ARG A 28 -61.93 -24.36 -23.03
C ARG A 28 -60.48 -24.28 -23.51
N LEU A 29 -59.60 -23.67 -22.72
CA LEU A 29 -58.16 -23.57 -23.03
C LEU A 29 -57.48 -24.94 -23.00
N LEU A 30 -57.88 -25.84 -22.11
CA LEU A 30 -57.37 -27.22 -22.09
C LEU A 30 -57.74 -27.99 -23.36
N LYS A 31 -58.96 -27.77 -23.89
CA LYS A 31 -59.50 -28.47 -25.06
C LYS A 31 -58.96 -27.96 -26.40
N HIS A 32 -58.75 -26.64 -26.53
CA HIS A 32 -58.42 -26.00 -27.81
C HIS A 32 -57.09 -25.25 -27.78
N THR A 33 -56.31 -25.34 -28.86
CA THR A 33 -55.02 -24.63 -28.99
C THR A 33 -55.18 -23.15 -29.40
N THR A 34 -56.28 -22.82 -30.07
CA THR A 34 -56.74 -21.45 -30.37
C THR A 34 -58.26 -21.41 -30.30
N ILE A 35 -58.83 -20.28 -29.93
CA ILE A 35 -60.29 -20.11 -29.83
C ILE A 35 -60.74 -19.00 -30.78
N ASP A 36 -61.76 -19.26 -31.57
CA ASP A 36 -62.42 -18.30 -32.47
C ASP A 36 -63.95 -18.36 -32.31
N GLU A 37 -64.65 -17.45 -32.96
CA GLU A 37 -66.12 -17.34 -32.88
C GLU A 37 -66.85 -18.58 -33.41
N GLN A 38 -66.26 -19.37 -34.31
CA GLN A 38 -66.90 -20.57 -34.84
C GLN A 38 -66.85 -21.72 -33.83
N ILE A 39 -65.74 -21.85 -33.09
CA ILE A 39 -65.63 -22.82 -31.98
C ILE A 39 -66.71 -22.53 -30.93
N LEU A 40 -66.90 -21.25 -30.57
CA LEU A 40 -67.91 -20.86 -29.59
C LEU A 40 -69.35 -21.16 -30.06
N LYS A 41 -69.64 -20.94 -31.34
CA LYS A 41 -70.95 -21.26 -31.94
C LYS A 41 -71.19 -22.77 -32.05
N LYS A 42 -70.18 -23.53 -32.49
CA LYS A 42 -70.29 -24.99 -32.70
C LYS A 42 -70.46 -25.75 -31.39
N GLU A 43 -69.89 -25.24 -30.31
CA GLU A 43 -69.90 -25.90 -29.00
C GLU A 43 -70.87 -25.23 -28.01
N ASN A 44 -71.90 -24.53 -28.52
CA ASN A 44 -73.00 -23.91 -27.77
C ASN A 44 -72.54 -23.19 -26.49
N ALA A 45 -71.65 -22.21 -26.66
CA ALA A 45 -71.14 -21.43 -25.52
C ALA A 45 -72.28 -20.75 -24.74
N THR A 46 -72.22 -20.81 -23.40
CA THR A 46 -73.23 -20.16 -22.54
C THR A 46 -73.06 -18.63 -22.55
N GLU A 47 -74.09 -17.91 -22.11
CA GLU A 47 -74.01 -16.44 -22.00
C GLU A 47 -72.92 -16.00 -21.00
N GLU A 48 -72.73 -16.77 -19.93
CA GLU A 48 -71.62 -16.61 -18.98
C GLU A 48 -70.25 -16.79 -19.65
N GLU A 49 -70.07 -17.83 -20.47
CA GLU A 49 -68.84 -18.03 -21.24
C GLU A 49 -68.59 -16.87 -22.22
N LEU A 50 -69.62 -16.40 -22.92
CA LEU A 50 -69.52 -15.27 -23.85
C LEU A 50 -69.10 -13.98 -23.14
N ASN A 51 -69.58 -13.74 -21.92
CA ASN A 51 -69.15 -12.60 -21.10
C ASN A 51 -67.66 -12.66 -20.74
N ILE A 52 -67.13 -13.84 -20.40
CA ILE A 52 -65.69 -14.04 -20.15
C ILE A 52 -64.86 -13.65 -21.39
N TYR A 53 -65.28 -14.02 -22.60
CA TYR A 53 -64.57 -13.63 -23.84
C TYR A 53 -64.67 -12.13 -24.17
N ARG A 54 -65.71 -11.43 -23.70
CA ARG A 54 -65.80 -9.96 -23.78
C ARG A 54 -64.76 -9.30 -22.88
N MET A 55 -64.53 -9.85 -21.69
CA MET A 55 -63.52 -9.41 -20.71
C MET A 55 -62.11 -9.94 -20.98
N ARG A 56 -61.88 -10.67 -22.08
CA ARG A 56 -60.61 -11.36 -22.35
C ARG A 56 -59.38 -10.48 -22.23
N ASN A 57 -59.48 -9.20 -22.62
CA ASN A 57 -58.34 -8.28 -22.61
C ASN A 57 -57.92 -7.97 -21.18
N ASP A 58 -58.88 -7.84 -20.26
CA ASP A 58 -58.63 -7.57 -18.85
C ASP A 58 -58.03 -8.81 -18.18
N ILE A 59 -58.60 -9.99 -18.45
CA ILE A 59 -58.10 -11.29 -17.95
C ILE A 59 -56.66 -11.54 -18.42
N VAL A 60 -56.39 -11.30 -19.71
CA VAL A 60 -55.04 -11.42 -20.29
C VAL A 60 -54.08 -10.38 -19.70
N THR A 61 -54.55 -9.17 -19.41
CA THR A 61 -53.72 -8.13 -18.77
C THR A 61 -53.39 -8.48 -17.33
N GLN A 62 -54.37 -8.97 -16.56
CA GLN A 62 -54.16 -9.48 -15.21
C GLN A 62 -53.16 -10.63 -15.21
N ALA A 63 -53.33 -11.61 -16.12
CA ALA A 63 -52.39 -12.71 -16.29
C ALA A 63 -50.95 -12.20 -16.53
N LYS A 64 -50.75 -11.25 -17.46
CA LYS A 64 -49.42 -10.67 -17.76
C LYS A 64 -48.75 -10.10 -16.51
N ASN A 65 -49.50 -9.38 -15.68
CA ASN A 65 -48.98 -8.72 -14.48
C ASN A 65 -48.53 -9.71 -13.39
N GLU A 66 -48.93 -10.98 -13.47
CA GLU A 66 -48.44 -12.01 -12.55
C GLU A 66 -47.05 -12.52 -12.92
N TRP A 67 -46.59 -12.35 -14.17
CA TRP A 67 -45.32 -12.90 -14.64
C TRP A 67 -44.21 -11.86 -14.58
N GLN A 68 -43.06 -12.28 -14.06
CA GLN A 68 -41.82 -11.50 -14.06
C GLN A 68 -40.66 -12.39 -14.54
N ILE A 69 -39.53 -11.78 -14.91
CA ILE A 69 -38.29 -12.55 -15.14
C ILE A 69 -37.89 -13.23 -13.82
N ASP A 70 -37.48 -14.48 -13.88
CA ASP A 70 -36.96 -15.19 -12.71
C ASP A 70 -35.56 -14.64 -12.36
N PRO A 71 -35.40 -13.92 -11.22
CA PRO A 71 -34.10 -13.33 -10.86
C PRO A 71 -33.06 -14.38 -10.47
N ASN A 72 -33.48 -15.62 -10.17
CA ASN A 72 -32.60 -16.68 -9.67
C ASN A 72 -32.04 -17.56 -10.81
N ARG A 73 -32.40 -17.30 -12.07
CA ARG A 73 -31.95 -18.09 -13.21
C ARG A 73 -31.33 -17.22 -14.29
N SER A 74 -30.14 -17.62 -14.74
CA SER A 74 -29.49 -17.02 -15.91
C SER A 74 -30.17 -17.45 -17.21
N VAL A 75 -29.89 -16.71 -18.28
CA VAL A 75 -30.34 -17.05 -19.63
C VAL A 75 -29.48 -18.20 -20.16
N ASP A 76 -30.12 -19.29 -20.61
CA ASP A 76 -29.39 -20.40 -21.23
C ASP A 76 -29.21 -20.16 -22.73
N LEU A 77 -28.00 -20.41 -23.23
CA LEU A 77 -27.61 -20.19 -24.62
C LEU A 77 -27.30 -21.51 -25.32
N PHE A 78 -28.24 -22.01 -26.11
CA PHE A 78 -28.08 -23.25 -26.89
C PHE A 78 -27.53 -23.00 -28.30
N THR A 79 -26.76 -23.96 -28.81
CA THR A 79 -26.28 -23.99 -30.21
C THR A 79 -27.39 -24.45 -31.15
N ASP A 80 -27.19 -24.23 -32.45
CA ASP A 80 -28.21 -24.43 -33.49
C ASP A 80 -28.78 -25.86 -33.58
N ASP A 81 -28.02 -26.83 -33.09
CA ASP A 81 -28.35 -28.26 -33.10
C ASP A 81 -29.27 -28.69 -31.94
N LYS A 82 -29.38 -27.89 -30.87
CA LYS A 82 -30.21 -28.18 -29.68
C LYS A 82 -31.26 -27.09 -29.49
N LYS A 83 -32.44 -27.28 -30.11
CA LYS A 83 -33.56 -26.32 -30.00
C LYS A 83 -34.52 -26.71 -28.88
N VAL A 84 -34.54 -25.92 -27.81
CA VAL A 84 -35.61 -25.98 -26.80
C VAL A 84 -36.85 -25.29 -27.37
N ARG A 85 -38.05 -25.79 -27.06
CA ARG A 85 -39.31 -25.14 -27.47
C ARG A 85 -39.77 -24.17 -26.39
N CYS A 86 -40.17 -22.97 -26.79
CA CYS A 86 -40.82 -22.01 -25.92
C CYS A 86 -42.14 -22.58 -25.39
N GLU A 87 -42.35 -22.55 -24.08
CA GLU A 87 -43.55 -23.12 -23.46
C GLU A 87 -44.79 -22.23 -23.69
N VAL A 88 -44.58 -20.96 -24.02
CA VAL A 88 -45.65 -20.01 -24.31
C VAL A 88 -46.13 -20.09 -25.77
N CYS A 89 -45.23 -20.08 -26.75
CA CYS A 89 -45.63 -20.08 -28.18
C CYS A 89 -45.39 -21.41 -28.91
N GLY A 90 -44.55 -22.30 -28.35
CA GLY A 90 -44.14 -23.56 -28.97
C GLY A 90 -43.07 -23.44 -30.05
N MET A 91 -42.60 -22.23 -30.37
CA MET A 91 -41.52 -22.01 -31.35
C MET A 91 -40.17 -22.47 -30.78
N PRO A 92 -39.26 -22.99 -31.60
CA PRO A 92 -37.89 -23.27 -31.18
C PRO A 92 -37.16 -21.96 -30.79
N ILE A 93 -36.45 -21.99 -29.67
CA ILE A 93 -35.70 -20.85 -29.11
C ILE A 93 -34.26 -21.26 -28.82
N LYS A 94 -33.33 -20.35 -29.10
CA LYS A 94 -31.88 -20.53 -28.83
C LYS A 94 -31.47 -19.90 -27.49
N ASN A 95 -32.05 -18.75 -27.17
CA ASN A 95 -31.87 -18.05 -25.90
C ASN A 95 -33.10 -18.35 -25.03
N VAL A 96 -32.91 -19.12 -23.97
CA VAL A 96 -33.98 -19.53 -23.06
C VAL A 96 -33.97 -18.60 -21.86
N PHE A 97 -35.04 -17.83 -21.74
CA PHE A 97 -35.32 -17.01 -20.57
C PHE A 97 -36.30 -17.74 -19.66
N TYR A 98 -36.19 -17.52 -18.36
CA TYR A 98 -37.11 -18.05 -17.37
C TYR A 98 -38.01 -16.93 -16.87
N ILE A 99 -39.32 -17.11 -16.98
CA ILE A 99 -40.30 -16.26 -16.34
C ILE A 99 -40.92 -17.02 -15.17
N LYS A 100 -41.20 -16.32 -14.09
CA LYS A 100 -41.81 -16.86 -12.87
C LYS A 100 -43.08 -16.08 -12.55
N ASN A 101 -44.14 -16.80 -12.23
CA ASN A 101 -45.36 -16.20 -11.74
C ASN A 101 -45.17 -15.83 -10.26
N SER A 102 -45.44 -14.57 -9.91
CA SER A 102 -45.23 -14.02 -8.57
C SER A 102 -46.21 -14.58 -7.53
N ILE A 103 -47.34 -15.13 -7.95
CA ILE A 103 -48.40 -15.64 -7.06
C ILE A 103 -48.26 -17.15 -6.88
N ASN A 104 -48.37 -17.92 -7.96
CA ASN A 104 -48.39 -19.38 -7.89
C ASN A 104 -47.00 -20.04 -8.00
N GLN A 105 -45.95 -19.24 -8.19
CA GLN A 105 -44.56 -19.67 -8.32
C GLN A 105 -44.25 -20.59 -9.51
N ASN A 106 -45.18 -20.76 -10.46
CA ASN A 106 -44.94 -21.50 -11.69
C ASN A 106 -43.83 -20.82 -12.51
N SER A 107 -42.99 -21.62 -13.15
CA SER A 107 -41.92 -21.13 -14.02
C SER A 107 -42.11 -21.64 -15.44
N LEU A 108 -41.89 -20.76 -16.42
CA LEU A 108 -41.94 -21.11 -17.84
C LEU A 108 -40.65 -20.70 -18.57
N ARG A 109 -40.23 -21.55 -19.50
CA ARG A 109 -39.14 -21.31 -20.46
C ARG A 109 -39.68 -20.58 -21.68
N THR A 110 -39.12 -19.42 -21.94
CA THR A 110 -39.61 -18.51 -22.98
C THR A 110 -38.50 -17.95 -23.83
N GLY A 111 -38.83 -17.56 -25.06
CA GLY A 111 -37.95 -16.76 -25.90
C GLY A 111 -38.20 -15.27 -25.70
N SER A 112 -37.22 -14.44 -26.11
CA SER A 112 -37.29 -12.98 -26.08
C SER A 112 -38.57 -12.41 -26.70
N GLU A 113 -39.06 -13.04 -27.77
CA GLU A 113 -40.27 -12.58 -28.48
C GLU A 113 -41.56 -12.76 -27.66
N CYS A 114 -41.63 -13.75 -26.77
CA CYS A 114 -42.78 -13.90 -25.87
C CYS A 114 -42.71 -12.87 -24.74
N ILE A 115 -41.52 -12.65 -24.18
CA ILE A 115 -41.31 -11.61 -23.16
C ILE A 115 -41.70 -10.23 -23.68
N LYS A 116 -41.25 -9.87 -24.89
CA LYS A 116 -41.62 -8.60 -25.55
C LYS A 116 -43.10 -8.50 -25.85
N HIS A 117 -43.70 -9.57 -26.39
CA HIS A 117 -45.12 -9.58 -26.73
C HIS A 117 -46.04 -9.36 -25.51
N PHE A 118 -45.63 -9.86 -24.35
CA PHE A 118 -46.37 -9.73 -23.10
C PHE A 118 -45.90 -8.56 -22.21
N ALA A 119 -44.91 -7.78 -22.66
CA ALA A 119 -44.32 -6.67 -21.90
C ALA A 119 -43.92 -7.06 -20.45
N ILE A 120 -43.41 -8.28 -20.26
CA ILE A 120 -43.01 -8.81 -18.94
C ILE A 120 -41.82 -8.02 -18.36
N THR A 121 -40.96 -7.50 -19.21
CA THR A 121 -39.84 -6.61 -18.82
C THR A 121 -39.52 -5.66 -19.97
N ASP A 122 -38.74 -4.62 -19.69
CA ASP A 122 -38.30 -3.68 -20.71
C ASP A 122 -37.19 -4.27 -21.60
N ASN A 123 -37.01 -3.66 -22.77
CA ASN A 123 -36.02 -4.13 -23.75
C ASN A 123 -34.57 -3.94 -23.28
N GLN A 124 -34.29 -2.95 -22.43
CA GLN A 124 -32.93 -2.68 -21.93
C GLN A 124 -32.49 -3.77 -20.97
N HIS A 125 -33.36 -4.15 -20.02
CA HIS A 125 -33.15 -5.24 -19.09
C HIS A 125 -32.98 -6.57 -19.82
N LEU A 126 -33.83 -6.87 -20.80
CA LEU A 126 -33.73 -8.08 -21.62
C LEU A 126 -32.40 -8.18 -22.38
N ASN A 127 -31.95 -7.07 -22.98
CA ASN A 127 -30.67 -7.01 -23.67
C ASN A 127 -29.49 -7.15 -22.71
N SER A 128 -29.59 -6.58 -21.50
CA SER A 128 -28.59 -6.71 -20.44
C SER A 128 -28.43 -8.18 -20.00
N LEU A 129 -29.53 -8.88 -19.73
CA LEU A 129 -29.51 -10.30 -19.38
C LEU A 129 -28.86 -11.16 -20.46
N LEU A 130 -29.19 -10.89 -21.73
CA LEU A 130 -28.59 -11.61 -22.86
C LEU A 130 -27.09 -11.30 -22.99
N LYS A 131 -26.68 -10.04 -22.79
CA LYS A 131 -25.27 -9.63 -22.82
C LYS A 131 -24.48 -10.33 -21.71
N ASN A 132 -25.00 -10.36 -20.49
CA ASN A 132 -24.36 -11.01 -19.35
C ASN A 132 -24.22 -12.52 -19.57
N ALA A 133 -25.25 -13.19 -20.07
CA ALA A 133 -25.18 -14.62 -20.37
C ALA A 133 -24.14 -14.94 -21.47
N LYS A 134 -24.04 -14.10 -22.50
CA LYS A 134 -23.00 -14.24 -23.53
C LYS A 134 -21.60 -14.06 -22.97
N GLN A 135 -21.41 -13.05 -22.11
CA GLN A 135 -20.14 -12.80 -21.42
C GLN A 135 -19.76 -13.98 -20.52
N LEU A 136 -20.71 -14.51 -19.74
CA LEU A 136 -20.50 -15.66 -18.87
C LEU A 136 -20.07 -16.90 -19.68
N LYS A 137 -20.76 -17.21 -20.78
CA LYS A 137 -20.39 -18.33 -21.64
C LYS A 137 -19.00 -18.17 -22.27
N ARG A 138 -18.61 -16.95 -22.64
CA ARG A 138 -17.24 -16.68 -23.13
C ARG A 138 -16.20 -16.79 -22.02
N ARG A 139 -16.55 -16.35 -20.82
CA ARG A 139 -15.74 -16.53 -19.61
C ARG A 139 -15.51 -18.01 -19.30
N GLU A 140 -16.56 -18.83 -19.34
CA GLU A 140 -16.44 -20.29 -19.23
C GLU A 140 -15.56 -20.88 -20.33
N GLY A 141 -15.72 -20.41 -21.57
CA GLY A 141 -14.89 -20.83 -22.70
C GLY A 141 -13.41 -20.58 -22.46
N ILE A 142 -13.03 -19.36 -22.07
CA ILE A 142 -11.64 -19.01 -21.84
C ILE A 142 -11.06 -19.62 -20.56
N GLU A 143 -11.86 -19.81 -19.51
CA GLU A 143 -11.47 -20.52 -18.29
C GLU A 143 -11.13 -22.00 -18.59
N ASN A 144 -11.81 -22.63 -19.54
CA ASN A 144 -11.47 -23.98 -19.99
C ASN A 144 -10.13 -24.05 -20.76
N ILE A 145 -9.76 -22.97 -21.46
CA ILE A 145 -8.50 -22.88 -22.21
C ILE A 145 -7.34 -22.50 -21.28
N PHE A 146 -7.57 -21.55 -20.38
CA PHE A 146 -6.62 -21.03 -19.40
C PHE A 146 -7.23 -21.10 -18.00
N PRO A 147 -7.13 -22.26 -17.33
CA PRO A 147 -7.69 -22.43 -15.99
C PRO A 147 -7.12 -21.41 -14.99
N GLY A 148 -8.00 -20.75 -14.24
CA GLY A 148 -7.65 -19.75 -13.24
C GLY A 148 -7.30 -18.37 -13.79
N ILE A 149 -7.57 -18.08 -15.07
CA ILE A 149 -7.17 -16.81 -15.70
C ILE A 149 -7.77 -15.58 -15.01
N ASP A 150 -9.01 -15.68 -14.53
CA ASP A 150 -9.66 -14.61 -13.77
C ASP A 150 -8.92 -14.28 -12.47
N LEU A 151 -8.60 -15.33 -11.70
CA LEU A 151 -7.89 -15.19 -10.44
C LEU A 151 -6.49 -14.64 -10.68
N LEU A 152 -5.82 -15.13 -11.72
CA LEU A 152 -4.51 -14.66 -12.14
C LEU A 152 -4.50 -13.18 -12.47
N ILE A 153 -5.48 -12.70 -13.27
CA ILE A 153 -5.61 -11.28 -13.59
C ILE A 153 -5.90 -10.45 -12.33
N TYR A 154 -6.78 -10.94 -11.47
CA TYR A 154 -7.14 -10.26 -10.21
C TYR A 154 -5.94 -10.12 -9.27
N GLN A 155 -5.13 -11.17 -9.13
CA GLN A 155 -3.96 -11.23 -8.25
C GLN A 155 -2.66 -10.80 -8.93
N TRP A 156 -2.71 -10.31 -10.17
CA TRP A 156 -1.52 -10.08 -10.99
C TRP A 156 -0.45 -9.27 -10.24
N LYS A 157 -0.87 -8.17 -9.60
CA LYS A 157 0.02 -7.24 -8.89
C LYS A 157 0.62 -7.84 -7.62
N ASN A 158 -0.11 -8.73 -6.94
CA ASN A 158 0.30 -9.32 -5.67
C ASN A 158 1.63 -10.06 -5.79
N PHE A 159 1.89 -10.70 -6.94
CA PHE A 159 3.15 -11.42 -7.17
C PHE A 159 4.38 -10.57 -6.86
N ILE A 160 4.44 -9.31 -7.32
CA ILE A 160 5.60 -8.43 -7.05
C ILE A 160 5.60 -7.91 -5.61
N GLU A 161 4.42 -7.59 -5.08
CA GLU A 161 4.27 -7.02 -3.73
C GLU A 161 4.61 -8.02 -2.62
N GLU A 162 4.36 -9.30 -2.86
CA GLU A 162 4.61 -10.41 -1.94
C GLU A 162 6.06 -10.92 -1.99
N GLN A 163 6.89 -10.42 -2.92
CA GLN A 163 8.30 -10.80 -2.94
C GLN A 163 9.01 -10.40 -1.65
N PRO A 164 9.94 -11.24 -1.14
CA PRO A 164 10.60 -11.01 0.15
C PRO A 164 11.55 -9.81 0.13
N ILE A 165 12.02 -9.41 -1.06
CA ILE A 165 12.89 -8.26 -1.28
C ILE A 165 12.27 -7.29 -2.31
N VAL A 166 12.76 -6.06 -2.32
CA VAL A 166 12.39 -5.06 -3.34
C VAL A 166 12.86 -5.53 -4.71
N ILE A 167 11.93 -5.66 -5.66
CA ILE A 167 12.24 -6.00 -7.05
C ILE A 167 12.62 -4.73 -7.83
N ILE A 168 13.69 -4.82 -8.61
CA ILE A 168 14.15 -3.73 -9.47
C ILE A 168 13.05 -3.31 -10.47
N LYS A 169 12.96 -2.00 -10.68
CA LYS A 169 11.94 -1.35 -11.49
C LYS A 169 11.89 -1.93 -12.91
N ALA A 170 13.04 -2.22 -13.50
CA ALA A 170 13.12 -2.80 -14.85
C ALA A 170 12.31 -4.10 -14.97
N LEU A 171 12.55 -5.08 -14.08
CA LEU A 171 11.82 -6.35 -14.08
C LEU A 171 10.36 -6.17 -13.69
N SER A 172 10.08 -5.37 -12.66
CA SER A 172 8.70 -5.15 -12.22
C SER A 172 7.84 -4.47 -13.29
N ASN A 173 8.40 -3.51 -14.03
CA ASN A 173 7.69 -2.83 -15.10
C ASN A 173 7.37 -3.78 -16.26
N GLN A 174 8.33 -4.59 -16.70
CA GLN A 174 8.08 -5.59 -17.74
C GLN A 174 6.93 -6.53 -17.32
N TYR A 175 6.93 -6.99 -16.06
CA TYR A 175 5.87 -7.83 -15.52
C TYR A 175 4.50 -7.10 -15.47
N TYR A 176 4.45 -5.83 -15.06
CA TYR A 176 3.21 -5.06 -15.03
C TYR A 176 2.67 -4.75 -16.43
N GLU A 177 3.54 -4.45 -17.38
CA GLU A 177 3.18 -4.21 -18.79
C GLU A 177 2.52 -5.44 -19.42
N LEU A 178 2.98 -6.65 -19.08
CA LEU A 178 2.30 -7.89 -19.48
C LEU A 178 0.90 -8.00 -18.89
N GLY A 179 0.69 -7.61 -17.62
CA GLY A 179 -0.62 -7.64 -16.97
C GLY A 179 -1.61 -6.64 -17.55
N GLU A 180 -1.14 -5.43 -17.88
CA GLU A 180 -1.94 -4.43 -18.60
C GLU A 180 -2.29 -4.92 -20.01
N SER A 181 -1.31 -5.50 -20.72
CA SER A 181 -1.53 -6.10 -22.05
C SER A 181 -2.55 -7.23 -21.99
N LEU A 182 -2.45 -8.12 -21.00
CA LEU A 182 -3.41 -9.22 -20.79
C LEU A 182 -4.83 -8.67 -20.56
N ASN A 183 -4.97 -7.68 -19.68
CA ASN A 183 -6.26 -7.04 -19.41
C ASN A 183 -6.85 -6.35 -20.64
N SER A 184 -5.99 -5.75 -21.47
CA SER A 184 -6.41 -5.06 -22.70
C SER A 184 -6.96 -6.01 -23.76
N ILE A 185 -6.58 -7.29 -23.72
CA ILE A 185 -7.09 -8.34 -24.64
C ILE A 185 -8.27 -9.08 -24.01
N TYR A 186 -8.17 -9.43 -22.74
CA TYR A 186 -9.16 -10.21 -22.01
C TYR A 186 -10.52 -9.49 -21.91
N LYS A 187 -10.53 -8.18 -21.59
CA LYS A 187 -11.78 -7.42 -21.46
C LYS A 187 -12.56 -7.30 -22.78
N PRO A 188 -11.94 -6.94 -23.93
CA PRO A 188 -12.62 -6.99 -25.22
C PRO A 188 -13.04 -8.39 -25.63
N TYR A 189 -12.23 -9.42 -25.34
CA TYR A 189 -12.60 -10.81 -25.60
C TYR A 189 -13.91 -11.16 -24.91
N LEU A 190 -14.06 -10.88 -23.61
CA LEU A 190 -15.31 -11.17 -22.90
C LEU A 190 -16.52 -10.44 -23.51
N LYS A 191 -16.32 -9.21 -23.97
CA LYS A 191 -17.38 -8.38 -24.59
C LYS A 191 -17.67 -8.70 -26.05
N HIS A 192 -16.89 -9.58 -26.69
CA HIS A 192 -16.95 -9.84 -28.13
C HIS A 192 -16.65 -8.58 -28.97
N GLU A 193 -15.75 -7.73 -28.47
CA GLU A 193 -15.28 -6.51 -29.14
C GLU A 193 -13.92 -6.75 -29.85
N ASN A 194 -13.40 -7.98 -29.78
CA ASN A 194 -12.19 -8.42 -30.45
C ASN A 194 -12.45 -8.79 -31.93
N LYS A 195 -11.40 -8.72 -32.76
CA LYS A 195 -11.48 -9.05 -34.20
C LYS A 195 -11.58 -10.55 -34.46
N SER A 196 -10.90 -11.36 -33.65
CA SER A 196 -10.81 -12.81 -33.78
C SER A 196 -10.63 -13.42 -32.39
N ASP A 197 -11.42 -14.44 -32.07
CA ASP A 197 -11.33 -15.17 -30.80
C ASP A 197 -10.01 -15.94 -30.72
N LYS A 198 -9.65 -16.62 -31.81
CA LYS A 198 -8.40 -17.37 -31.92
C LYS A 198 -7.16 -16.47 -31.75
N ASP A 199 -7.15 -15.31 -32.40
CA ASP A 199 -6.02 -14.37 -32.30
C ASP A 199 -5.88 -13.85 -30.86
N SER A 200 -7.00 -13.66 -30.16
CA SER A 200 -7.01 -13.22 -28.76
C SER A 200 -6.49 -14.34 -27.85
N GLU A 201 -6.90 -15.58 -28.08
CA GLU A 201 -6.42 -16.76 -27.36
C GLU A 201 -4.92 -16.98 -27.57
N ASP A 202 -4.42 -16.87 -28.80
CA ASP A 202 -3.00 -16.99 -29.13
C ASP A 202 -2.18 -15.86 -28.49
N ALA A 203 -2.70 -14.63 -28.50
CA ALA A 203 -2.04 -13.49 -27.84
C ALA A 203 -2.01 -13.64 -26.31
N ILE A 204 -3.08 -14.13 -25.69
CA ILE A 204 -3.13 -14.44 -24.26
C ILE A 204 -2.09 -15.51 -23.92
N ARG A 205 -2.03 -16.60 -24.70
CA ARG A 205 -1.02 -17.64 -24.51
C ARG A 205 0.40 -17.07 -24.57
N GLY A 206 0.70 -16.26 -25.58
CA GLY A 206 2.01 -15.60 -25.70
C GLY A 206 2.37 -14.72 -24.50
N ILE A 207 1.41 -13.99 -23.94
CA ILE A 207 1.63 -13.19 -22.72
C ILE A 207 1.90 -14.08 -21.51
N LEU A 208 1.17 -15.20 -21.36
CA LEU A 208 1.39 -16.14 -20.27
C LEU A 208 2.76 -16.82 -20.36
N ASP A 209 3.20 -17.20 -21.57
CA ASP A 209 4.54 -17.78 -21.80
C ASP A 209 5.64 -16.76 -21.46
N GLN A 210 5.45 -15.48 -21.82
CA GLN A 210 6.39 -14.41 -21.45
C GLN A 210 6.40 -14.13 -19.95
N ARG A 211 5.23 -14.19 -19.31
CA ARG A 211 5.11 -14.06 -17.86
C ARG A 211 5.93 -15.12 -17.15
N GLU A 212 5.86 -16.38 -17.57
CA GLU A 212 6.65 -17.46 -16.95
C GLU A 212 8.16 -17.20 -17.01
N LYS A 213 8.66 -16.65 -18.13
CA LYS A 213 10.07 -16.25 -18.26
C LYS A 213 10.44 -15.16 -17.26
N ILE A 214 9.66 -14.09 -17.19
CA ILE A 214 9.92 -12.98 -16.26
C ILE A 214 9.78 -13.43 -14.80
N VAL A 215 8.79 -14.27 -14.47
CA VAL A 215 8.63 -14.86 -13.13
C VAL A 215 9.87 -15.68 -12.75
N THR A 216 10.42 -16.44 -13.69
CA THR A 216 11.66 -17.20 -13.48
C THR A 216 12.85 -16.28 -13.24
N GLU A 217 13.00 -15.22 -14.04
CA GLU A 217 14.06 -14.21 -13.86
C GLU A 217 13.96 -13.50 -12.49
N ILE A 218 12.75 -13.10 -12.09
CA ILE A 218 12.49 -12.51 -10.77
C ILE A 218 12.83 -13.50 -9.66
N SER A 219 12.41 -14.76 -9.80
CA SER A 219 12.68 -15.80 -8.79
C SER A 219 14.18 -16.06 -8.63
N HIS A 220 14.93 -16.13 -9.73
CA HIS A 220 16.39 -16.23 -9.70
C HIS A 220 17.04 -15.00 -9.05
N HIS A 221 16.56 -13.80 -9.38
CA HIS A 221 17.05 -12.57 -8.74
C HIS A 221 16.80 -12.57 -7.23
N VAL A 222 15.62 -13.00 -6.79
CA VAL A 222 15.27 -13.10 -5.38
C VAL A 222 16.15 -14.12 -4.67
N GLU A 223 16.29 -15.32 -5.22
CA GLU A 223 17.09 -16.38 -4.59
C GLU A 223 18.56 -15.99 -4.45
N ALA A 224 19.12 -15.27 -5.43
CA ALA A 224 20.50 -14.81 -5.40
C ALA A 224 20.77 -13.71 -4.35
N HIS A 225 19.75 -12.97 -3.91
CA HIS A 225 19.94 -11.76 -3.09
C HIS A 225 19.09 -11.71 -1.80
N LYS A 226 18.19 -12.66 -1.55
CA LYS A 226 17.28 -12.65 -0.38
C LYS A 226 18.00 -12.57 0.97
N ASP A 227 19.21 -13.10 1.05
CA ASP A 227 20.03 -13.12 2.26
C ASP A 227 21.02 -11.95 2.32
N ASP A 228 21.09 -11.12 1.26
CA ASP A 228 21.92 -9.93 1.23
C ASP A 228 21.19 -8.74 1.87
N VAL A 229 21.79 -8.17 2.91
CA VAL A 229 21.27 -7.00 3.63
C VAL A 229 21.07 -5.76 2.74
N LEU A 230 21.76 -5.68 1.60
CA LEU A 230 21.57 -4.58 0.63
C LEU A 230 20.27 -4.72 -0.17
N TYR A 231 19.58 -5.86 -0.11
CA TYR A 231 18.33 -6.10 -0.80
C TYR A 231 17.20 -6.16 0.23
N PRO A 232 16.67 -4.99 0.63
CA PRO A 232 15.76 -4.91 1.75
C PRO A 232 14.38 -5.46 1.42
N PRO A 233 13.59 -5.83 2.45
CA PRO A 233 12.20 -6.21 2.27
C PRO A 233 11.30 -5.05 1.84
N ASN A 234 10.21 -5.36 1.14
CA ASN A 234 9.21 -4.39 0.65
C ASN A 234 8.64 -3.47 1.74
N ARG A 235 8.63 -3.91 3.01
CA ARG A 235 8.16 -3.09 4.14
C ARG A 235 8.95 -1.78 4.32
N VAL A 236 10.21 -1.74 3.90
CA VAL A 236 11.07 -0.54 3.96
C VAL A 236 10.47 0.59 3.13
N LEU A 237 9.84 0.26 2.00
CA LEU A 237 9.24 1.26 1.10
C LEU A 237 8.14 2.08 1.79
N ARG A 238 7.43 1.52 2.77
CA ARG A 238 6.36 2.22 3.51
C ARG A 238 6.89 3.29 4.46
N GLN A 239 8.17 3.23 4.81
CA GLN A 239 8.80 4.13 5.76
C GLN A 239 9.72 5.16 5.09
N MET A 240 9.93 5.05 3.78
CA MET A 240 10.74 5.98 3.00
C MET A 240 9.90 7.11 2.39
N ASP A 241 10.55 8.22 2.07
CA ASP A 241 9.93 9.28 1.27
C ASP A 241 9.81 8.86 -0.22
N PRO A 242 8.92 9.50 -1.02
CA PRO A 242 8.68 9.11 -2.40
C PRO A 242 9.92 9.10 -3.30
N GLN A 243 10.88 10.00 -3.09
CA GLN A 243 12.13 10.01 -3.87
C GLN A 243 13.02 8.83 -3.50
N GLY A 244 13.09 8.51 -2.20
CA GLY A 244 13.79 7.34 -1.69
C GLY A 244 13.22 6.03 -2.26
N VAL A 245 11.89 5.89 -2.28
CA VAL A 245 11.20 4.74 -2.88
C VAL A 245 11.52 4.62 -4.37
N ALA A 246 11.43 5.72 -5.12
CA ALA A 246 11.71 5.72 -6.55
C ALA A 246 13.15 5.26 -6.84
N LYS A 247 14.12 5.78 -6.10
CA LYS A 247 15.54 5.43 -6.27
C LYS A 247 15.84 4.00 -5.84
N LEU A 248 15.28 3.53 -4.72
CA LEU A 248 15.47 2.15 -4.27
C LEU A 248 14.85 1.15 -5.24
N LYS A 249 13.68 1.44 -5.81
CA LYS A 249 13.11 0.60 -6.88
C LYS A 249 13.95 0.64 -8.15
N GLU A 250 14.51 1.81 -8.52
CA GLU A 250 15.37 1.93 -9.69
C GLU A 250 16.65 1.10 -9.57
N ASP A 251 17.33 1.20 -8.43
CA ASP A 251 18.61 0.53 -8.19
C ASP A 251 18.41 -0.96 -7.80
N GLY A 252 17.26 -1.31 -7.20
CA GLY A 252 16.95 -2.66 -6.69
C GLY A 252 17.62 -3.00 -5.35
N CYS A 253 18.58 -2.19 -4.91
CA CYS A 253 19.34 -2.40 -3.67
C CYS A 253 19.64 -1.08 -2.95
N ILE A 254 20.11 -1.18 -1.70
CA ILE A 254 20.58 -0.06 -0.91
C ILE A 254 21.93 0.41 -1.46
N THR A 255 21.97 1.68 -1.86
CA THR A 255 23.15 2.37 -2.35
C THR A 255 23.41 3.60 -1.46
N SER A 256 24.53 4.29 -1.68
CA SER A 256 24.80 5.55 -0.97
C SER A 256 23.72 6.61 -1.20
N LYS A 257 22.96 6.51 -2.31
CA LYS A 257 21.84 7.41 -2.66
C LYS A 257 20.57 7.10 -1.88
N THR A 258 20.44 5.91 -1.29
CA THR A 258 19.23 5.46 -0.58
C THR A 258 19.47 5.17 0.90
N LEU A 259 20.68 4.80 1.31
CA LEU A 259 21.01 4.44 2.70
C LEU A 259 20.58 5.51 3.70
N PHE A 260 20.86 6.79 3.42
CA PHE A 260 20.51 7.90 4.32
C PHE A 260 19.00 8.16 4.44
N ARG A 261 18.17 7.52 3.61
CA ARG A 261 16.71 7.62 3.60
C ARG A 261 16.04 6.41 4.24
N ILE A 262 16.78 5.36 4.59
CA ILE A 262 16.26 4.19 5.29
C ILE A 262 15.75 4.62 6.67
N ARG A 263 14.54 4.18 7.02
CA ARG A 263 13.93 4.43 8.33
C ARG A 263 13.66 3.17 9.16
N ASP A 264 13.87 1.99 8.57
CA ASP A 264 13.71 0.69 9.22
C ASP A 264 14.96 0.41 10.09
N ASP A 265 14.77 0.34 11.42
CA ASP A 265 15.86 0.14 12.39
C ASP A 265 16.58 -1.21 12.16
N GLU A 266 15.85 -2.28 11.81
CA GLU A 266 16.43 -3.62 11.63
C GLU A 266 17.35 -3.65 10.41
N VAL A 267 16.89 -3.08 9.28
CA VAL A 267 17.68 -3.00 8.05
C VAL A 267 18.90 -2.11 8.26
N ALA A 268 18.74 -0.94 8.87
CA ALA A 268 19.86 -0.03 9.14
C ALA A 268 20.93 -0.72 10.00
N LYS A 269 20.52 -1.45 11.04
CA LYS A 269 21.43 -2.19 11.91
C LYS A 269 22.19 -3.28 11.15
N LYS A 270 21.47 -4.12 10.39
CA LYS A 270 22.07 -5.21 9.59
C LYS A 270 23.09 -4.70 8.56
N VAL A 271 22.82 -3.56 7.92
CA VAL A 271 23.78 -2.94 6.98
C VAL A 271 25.06 -2.57 7.72
N PHE A 272 24.97 -1.86 8.85
CA PHE A 272 26.15 -1.44 9.60
C PHE A 272 26.92 -2.62 10.21
N GLU A 273 26.22 -3.69 10.62
CA GLU A 273 26.84 -4.94 11.09
C GLU A 273 27.59 -5.67 9.97
N LYS A 274 27.02 -5.77 8.76
CA LYS A 274 27.71 -6.39 7.61
C LYS A 274 28.93 -5.59 7.18
N TYR A 275 28.82 -4.26 7.17
CA TYR A 275 29.85 -3.35 6.67
C TYR A 275 30.69 -2.73 7.80
N ASP A 276 31.14 -3.55 8.75
CA ASP A 276 31.84 -3.08 9.96
C ASP A 276 33.30 -2.64 9.73
N THR A 277 33.89 -3.04 8.61
CA THR A 277 35.28 -2.76 8.21
C THR A 277 35.59 -1.26 8.23
N PHE A 278 34.65 -0.43 7.74
CA PHE A 278 34.80 1.03 7.75
C PHE A 278 34.97 1.57 9.17
N PHE A 279 34.21 1.07 10.14
CA PHE A 279 34.30 1.51 11.54
C PHE A 279 35.60 1.04 12.19
N LYS A 280 36.02 -0.20 11.91
CA LYS A 280 37.29 -0.76 12.42
C LYS A 280 38.51 0.03 11.94
N ILE A 281 38.60 0.31 10.64
CA ILE A 281 39.70 1.08 10.04
C ILE A 281 39.80 2.47 10.67
N ASN A 282 38.64 3.12 10.86
CA ASN A 282 38.57 4.47 11.42
C ASN A 282 38.52 4.51 12.95
N LYS A 283 38.72 3.36 13.62
CA LYS A 283 38.73 3.24 15.09
C LYS A 283 37.46 3.83 15.74
N ILE A 284 36.32 3.59 15.10
CA ILE A 284 35.00 3.99 15.54
C ILE A 284 34.32 2.78 16.18
N ASN A 285 33.77 2.97 17.38
CA ASN A 285 32.91 1.98 18.01
C ASN A 285 31.45 2.47 17.92
N ILE A 286 30.60 1.73 17.20
CA ILE A 286 29.17 2.04 17.09
C ILE A 286 28.45 1.43 18.30
N LEU A 287 27.76 2.27 19.07
CA LEU A 287 27.02 1.85 20.26
C LEU A 287 25.55 1.59 19.94
N LYS A 288 24.94 2.46 19.13
CA LYS A 288 23.53 2.41 18.78
C LYS A 288 23.29 2.96 17.39
N ILE A 289 22.40 2.32 16.65
CA ILE A 289 21.95 2.77 15.34
C ILE A 289 20.44 2.89 15.40
N SER A 290 19.93 4.07 15.07
CA SER A 290 18.50 4.27 14.88
C SER A 290 18.28 5.35 13.83
N PRO A 291 17.62 5.05 12.70
CA PRO A 291 17.26 6.08 11.74
C PRO A 291 16.47 7.25 12.32
N LYS A 292 15.70 7.01 13.40
CA LYS A 292 14.93 8.05 14.09
C LYS A 292 15.77 8.90 15.04
N ASN A 293 16.62 8.26 15.86
CA ASN A 293 17.32 8.95 16.95
C ASN A 293 18.77 9.36 16.59
N GLY A 294 19.34 8.77 15.55
CA GLY A 294 20.73 8.98 15.16
C GLY A 294 21.60 7.74 15.35
N ILE A 295 22.90 7.95 15.17
CA ILE A 295 23.94 6.95 15.36
C ILE A 295 24.79 7.42 16.52
N ASP A 296 24.84 6.62 17.57
CA ASP A 296 25.68 6.85 18.73
C ASP A 296 26.99 6.08 18.56
N PHE A 297 28.11 6.78 18.69
CA PHE A 297 29.43 6.23 18.43
C PHE A 297 30.51 6.84 19.33
N ARG A 298 31.64 6.14 19.44
CA ARG A 298 32.86 6.59 20.11
C ARG A 298 34.02 6.54 19.14
N ILE A 299 34.96 7.46 19.29
CA ILE A 299 36.25 7.40 18.62
C ILE A 299 37.25 6.87 19.65
N ASN A 300 37.99 5.80 19.33
CA ASN A 300 38.80 5.08 20.33
C ASN A 300 39.79 5.95 21.10
N ARG A 301 40.27 7.04 20.49
CA ARG A 301 41.16 8.02 21.14
C ARG A 301 40.55 8.67 22.36
N GLN A 302 39.22 8.86 22.38
CA GLN A 302 38.46 9.46 23.47
C GLN A 302 37.27 8.55 23.82
N ALA A 303 37.54 7.31 24.21
CA ALA A 303 36.53 6.28 24.43
C ALA A 303 35.50 6.60 25.52
N ASN A 304 35.74 7.61 26.36
CA ASN A 304 34.81 8.05 27.41
C ASN A 304 33.75 9.05 26.91
N ILE A 305 33.85 9.52 25.67
CA ILE A 305 32.94 10.53 25.12
C ILE A 305 32.08 9.86 24.06
N ILE A 306 30.76 9.83 24.28
CA ILE A 306 29.80 9.37 23.28
C ILE A 306 29.36 10.54 22.42
N LEU A 307 29.41 10.34 21.12
CA LEU A 307 28.91 11.26 20.11
C LEU A 307 27.65 10.68 19.47
N THR A 308 26.67 11.52 19.16
CA THR A 308 25.51 11.17 18.34
C THR A 308 25.48 12.00 17.07
N ALA A 309 25.19 11.37 15.92
CA ALA A 309 24.97 12.07 14.67
C ALA A 309 23.60 11.71 14.09
N PRO A 310 22.85 12.66 13.50
CA PRO A 310 21.62 12.32 12.77
C PRO A 310 21.91 11.29 11.68
N PHE A 311 21.15 10.20 11.66
CA PHE A 311 21.40 9.03 10.79
C PHE A 311 21.54 9.44 9.32
N GLY A 312 20.60 10.25 8.82
CA GLY A 312 20.63 10.72 7.44
C GLY A 312 21.84 11.61 7.13
N VAL A 313 22.32 12.42 8.08
CA VAL A 313 23.51 13.25 7.87
C VAL A 313 24.77 12.38 7.82
N PHE A 314 24.89 11.44 8.75
CA PHE A 314 26.01 10.52 8.82
C PHE A 314 26.09 9.65 7.55
N CYS A 315 24.98 9.02 7.16
CA CYS A 315 24.91 8.19 5.96
C CYS A 315 25.08 8.99 4.67
N LYS A 316 24.65 10.26 4.62
CA LYS A 316 24.88 11.09 3.43
C LYS A 316 26.36 11.44 3.24
N ARG A 317 27.11 11.61 4.33
CA ARG A 317 28.55 11.90 4.27
C ARG A 317 29.40 10.65 4.09
N TYR A 318 29.08 9.58 4.81
CA TYR A 318 29.93 8.39 4.90
C TYR A 318 29.32 7.14 4.25
N GLY A 319 28.08 7.18 3.78
CA GLY A 319 27.39 6.00 3.25
C GLY A 319 28.09 5.34 2.08
N GLU A 320 28.72 6.12 1.19
CA GLU A 320 29.53 5.54 0.12
C GLU A 320 30.77 4.80 0.65
N ALA A 321 31.42 5.33 1.69
CA ALA A 321 32.57 4.69 2.31
C ALA A 321 32.18 3.46 3.13
N ILE A 322 31.02 3.51 3.81
CA ILE A 322 30.46 2.37 4.56
C ILE A 322 30.17 1.21 3.62
N LEU A 323 29.52 1.47 2.47
CA LEU A 323 29.10 0.43 1.53
C LEU A 323 30.22 -0.10 0.62
N LYS A 324 31.46 0.37 0.75
CA LYS A 324 32.59 -0.11 -0.07
C LYS A 324 33.09 -1.46 0.45
N GLU A 325 32.85 -2.49 -0.34
CA GLU A 325 33.35 -3.86 -0.11
C GLU A 325 34.85 -4.02 -0.45
N ASN A 326 35.38 -3.15 -1.33
CA ASN A 326 36.71 -3.30 -1.91
C ASN A 326 37.77 -2.49 -1.17
N GLY A 327 38.51 -3.13 -0.25
CA GLY A 327 39.95 -3.05 0.06
C GLY A 327 40.73 -1.72 0.14
N ILE A 328 40.16 -0.59 -0.25
CA ILE A 328 40.78 0.72 -0.19
C ILE A 328 40.36 1.31 1.16
N GLU A 329 41.32 1.38 2.07
CA GLU A 329 41.13 2.01 3.37
C GLU A 329 40.68 3.46 3.17
N THR A 330 39.40 3.71 3.39
CA THR A 330 38.88 5.07 3.42
C THR A 330 39.10 5.60 4.83
N ILE A 331 40.26 6.21 5.04
CA ILE A 331 40.60 6.88 6.28
C ILE A 331 39.93 8.25 6.27
N ILE A 332 39.00 8.47 7.19
CA ILE A 332 38.35 9.76 7.36
C ILE A 332 39.02 10.54 8.48
N SER A 333 39.02 11.87 8.34
CA SER A 333 39.53 12.74 9.37
C SER A 333 38.66 12.63 10.63
N GLU A 334 39.29 12.41 11.78
CA GLU A 334 38.62 12.51 13.08
C GLU A 334 37.89 13.87 13.21
N ARG A 335 38.41 14.94 12.59
CA ARG A 335 37.76 16.26 12.56
C ARG A 335 36.40 16.25 11.89
N ASP A 336 36.26 15.51 10.80
CA ASP A 336 35.00 15.45 10.08
C ASP A 336 33.96 14.65 10.89
N LEU A 337 34.38 13.53 11.50
CA LEU A 337 33.54 12.70 12.38
C LEU A 337 33.06 13.47 13.60
N VAL A 338 33.99 14.15 14.27
CA VAL A 338 33.69 14.97 15.43
C VAL A 338 32.77 16.11 15.02
N GLY A 339 32.97 16.74 13.87
CA GLY A 339 32.13 17.82 13.36
C GLY A 339 30.66 17.43 13.16
N VAL A 340 30.37 16.18 12.75
CA VAL A 340 28.99 15.70 12.61
C VAL A 340 28.33 15.24 13.92
N GLY A 341 29.14 14.86 14.92
CA GLY A 341 28.65 14.26 16.15
C GLY A 341 28.49 15.28 17.29
N ARG A 342 27.37 15.25 18.00
CA ARG A 342 27.15 16.02 19.23
C ARG A 342 27.38 15.16 20.46
N VAL A 343 27.88 15.74 21.54
CA VAL A 343 28.06 14.96 22.77
C VAL A 343 26.69 14.61 23.35
N ILE A 344 26.56 13.38 23.82
CA ILE A 344 25.36 12.92 24.52
C ILE A 344 25.71 12.34 25.88
N GLU A 345 24.75 12.40 26.80
CA GLU A 345 24.89 11.98 28.20
C GLU A 345 25.79 12.89 29.04
N ASP A 346 25.33 13.18 30.25
CA ASP A 346 26.01 14.05 31.21
C ASP A 346 27.47 13.61 31.43
N ARG A 347 27.73 12.31 31.59
CA ARG A 347 29.09 11.76 31.77
C ARG A 347 30.03 12.02 30.59
N SER A 348 29.52 12.02 29.35
CA SER A 348 30.36 12.32 28.19
C SER A 348 30.72 13.80 28.13
N PHE A 349 29.77 14.68 28.49
CA PHE A 349 30.03 16.12 28.62
C PHE A 349 31.05 16.37 29.72
N GLU A 350 30.85 15.78 30.89
CA GLU A 350 31.77 15.83 32.02
C GLU A 350 33.19 15.46 31.58
N SER A 351 33.32 14.31 30.94
CA SER A 351 34.59 13.82 30.40
C SER A 351 35.20 14.82 29.42
N LEU A 352 34.42 15.33 28.47
CA LEU A 352 34.89 16.30 27.47
C LEU A 352 35.42 17.58 28.15
N ILE A 353 34.66 18.14 29.07
CA ILE A 353 34.97 19.41 29.71
C ILE A 353 36.17 19.27 30.68
N TYR A 354 36.24 18.19 31.45
CA TYR A 354 37.41 17.91 32.29
C TYR A 354 38.68 17.63 31.47
N PHE A 355 38.58 16.91 30.35
CA PHE A 355 39.72 16.74 29.43
C PHE A 355 40.20 18.09 28.87
N MET A 356 39.28 18.98 28.50
CA MET A 356 39.63 20.32 28.04
C MET A 356 40.39 21.11 29.13
N GLN A 357 39.91 21.07 30.38
CA GLN A 357 40.59 21.70 31.51
C GLN A 357 42.00 21.15 31.70
N ASP A 358 42.13 19.83 31.68
CA ASP A 358 43.40 19.15 31.91
C ASP A 358 44.44 19.46 30.84
N LEU A 359 44.00 19.62 29.60
CA LEU A 359 44.87 19.90 28.46
C LEU A 359 45.25 21.37 28.34
N TYR A 360 44.33 22.29 28.62
CA TYR A 360 44.50 23.70 28.22
C TYR A 360 44.37 24.72 29.36
N LEU A 361 43.72 24.38 30.48
CA LEU A 361 43.40 25.34 31.54
C LEU A 361 44.22 25.20 32.84
N LYS A 362 45.10 24.19 32.97
CA LYS A 362 45.90 24.00 34.20
C LYS A 362 46.71 25.23 34.63
N GLU A 363 47.26 25.97 33.66
CA GLU A 363 48.04 27.20 33.88
C GLU A 363 47.26 28.47 33.51
N SER A 364 45.94 28.35 33.38
CA SER A 364 45.05 29.44 33.00
C SER A 364 44.51 30.15 34.26
N PRO A 365 44.09 31.43 34.14
CA PRO A 365 43.29 32.06 35.19
C PRO A 365 41.91 31.39 35.35
N TYR A 366 41.46 30.60 34.37
CA TYR A 366 40.19 29.90 34.39
C TYR A 366 40.33 28.50 34.97
N ALA A 367 39.48 28.14 35.93
CA ALA A 367 39.31 26.78 36.43
C ALA A 367 37.82 26.45 36.51
N ILE A 368 37.41 25.25 36.12
CA ILE A 368 36.02 24.82 36.28
C ILE A 368 35.74 24.67 37.77
N GLU A 369 34.69 25.36 38.23
CA GLU A 369 34.16 25.20 39.58
C GLU A 369 33.04 24.17 39.60
N GLU A 370 32.06 24.27 38.67
CA GLU A 370 30.91 23.35 38.66
C GLU A 370 30.23 23.25 37.29
N LEU A 371 29.60 22.11 37.01
CA LEU A 371 28.75 21.86 35.84
C LEU A 371 27.31 21.57 36.28
N TYR A 372 26.34 22.21 35.62
CA TYR A 372 24.91 22.01 35.86
C TYR A 372 24.19 21.65 34.55
N TYR A 373 24.05 20.35 34.25
CA TYR A 373 23.46 19.87 32.99
C TYR A 373 21.99 20.26 32.83
N GLU A 374 21.19 20.13 33.89
CA GLU A 374 19.77 20.51 33.91
C GLU A 374 19.54 21.96 33.49
N TYR A 375 20.53 22.82 33.78
CA TYR A 375 20.50 24.24 33.49
C TYR A 375 21.31 24.61 32.24
N LYS A 376 22.05 23.66 31.65
CA LYS A 376 22.98 23.87 30.52
C LYS A 376 24.02 24.95 30.81
N GLU A 377 24.55 24.94 32.03
CA GLU A 377 25.46 25.97 32.55
C GLU A 377 26.76 25.34 33.07
N VAL A 378 27.88 26.02 32.81
CA VAL A 378 29.19 25.70 33.40
C VAL A 378 29.72 26.95 34.08
N TYR A 379 30.19 26.79 35.31
CA TYR A 379 30.75 27.87 36.11
C TYR A 379 32.27 27.73 36.20
N PHE A 380 32.96 28.79 35.85
CA PHE A 380 34.41 28.89 35.97
C PHE A 380 34.78 29.86 37.09
N LEU A 381 35.71 29.46 37.94
CA LEU A 381 36.45 30.36 38.81
C LEU A 381 37.52 31.09 37.99
N VAL A 382 37.49 32.42 38.03
CA VAL A 382 38.49 33.28 37.39
C VAL A 382 39.42 33.84 38.47
N LYS A 383 40.71 33.49 38.39
CA LYS A 383 41.76 33.95 39.30
C LYS A 383 42.39 35.24 38.77
N ASN A 384 42.07 36.38 39.38
CA ASN A 384 42.72 37.67 39.11
C ASN A 384 43.41 38.20 40.36
N GLY A 385 44.61 37.68 40.64
CA GLY A 385 45.37 38.04 41.85
C GLY A 385 44.62 37.62 43.13
N LEU A 386 44.26 38.60 43.97
CA LEU A 386 43.52 38.36 45.22
C LEU A 386 41.99 38.28 45.03
N ASN A 387 41.48 38.76 43.89
CA ASN A 387 40.05 38.74 43.60
C ASN A 387 39.63 37.45 42.89
N ARG A 388 38.50 36.89 43.32
CA ARG A 388 37.86 35.71 42.73
C ARG A 388 36.51 36.10 42.16
N GLU A 389 36.35 35.89 40.86
CA GLU A 389 35.10 36.10 40.13
C GLU A 389 34.61 34.76 39.59
N TYR A 390 33.30 34.63 39.41
CA TYR A 390 32.70 33.44 38.82
C TYR A 390 32.13 33.80 37.45
N LEU A 391 32.50 33.04 36.44
CA LEU A 391 32.05 33.19 35.06
C LEU A 391 31.06 32.07 34.73
N LYS A 392 29.84 32.46 34.39
CA LYS A 392 28.83 31.55 33.84
C LYS A 392 29.01 31.45 32.32
N VAL A 393 29.08 30.22 31.83
CA VAL A 393 29.19 29.88 30.41
C VAL A 393 28.08 28.91 30.03
N GLU A 394 27.46 29.12 28.87
CA GLU A 394 26.46 28.19 28.34
C GLU A 394 27.13 26.92 27.81
N LEU A 395 26.60 25.76 28.21
CA LEU A 395 27.18 24.45 27.89
C LEU A 395 27.25 24.20 26.37
N ALA A 396 26.29 24.67 25.58
CA ALA A 396 26.26 24.44 24.13
C ALA A 396 27.44 25.11 23.40
N GLY A 397 27.76 26.35 23.74
CA GLY A 397 28.92 27.04 23.14
C GLY A 397 30.25 26.44 23.60
N LEU A 398 30.32 26.03 24.88
CA LEU A 398 31.51 25.38 25.41
C LEU A 398 31.73 23.99 24.83
N GLU A 399 30.66 23.20 24.65
CA GLU A 399 30.71 21.88 24.01
C GLU A 399 31.36 21.95 22.65
N GLU A 400 30.92 22.89 21.80
CA GLU A 400 31.42 23.03 20.43
C GLU A 400 32.94 23.24 20.40
N ILE A 401 33.43 24.17 21.24
CA ILE A 401 34.84 24.50 21.33
C ILE A 401 35.64 23.38 22.02
N ALA A 402 35.11 22.79 23.09
CA ALA A 402 35.78 21.69 23.77
C ALA A 402 35.91 20.48 22.83
N ARG A 403 34.88 20.19 22.03
CA ARG A 403 34.88 19.13 21.02
C ARG A 403 35.93 19.39 19.93
N GLU A 404 36.06 20.62 19.44
CA GLU A 404 37.14 20.98 18.50
C GLU A 404 38.55 20.85 19.11
N THR A 405 38.70 21.10 20.40
CA THR A 405 40.03 21.23 21.01
C THR A 405 40.53 19.96 21.69
N VAL A 406 39.64 19.10 22.20
CA VAL A 406 40.01 17.83 22.88
C VAL A 406 40.40 16.75 21.89
N TYR A 407 39.78 16.72 20.71
CA TYR A 407 40.07 15.72 19.67
C TYR A 407 41.29 16.08 18.83
N PHE A 408 41.62 17.36 18.68
CA PHE A 408 42.78 17.82 17.90
C PHE A 408 43.78 18.47 18.84
N LYS A 409 45.03 17.98 18.90
CA LYS A 409 46.08 18.70 19.65
C LYS A 409 46.60 19.84 18.78
N GLY A 410 46.64 21.05 19.33
CA GLY A 410 47.20 22.23 18.66
C GLY A 410 47.49 23.32 19.67
N THR A 411 48.63 24.00 19.53
CA THR A 411 49.01 25.13 20.40
C THR A 411 48.01 26.28 20.30
N GLU A 412 47.37 26.45 19.13
CA GLU A 412 46.32 27.43 18.90
C GLU A 412 45.04 27.17 19.70
N ASN A 413 44.77 25.92 20.12
CA ASN A 413 43.55 25.57 20.83
C ASN A 413 43.46 26.23 22.20
N LYS A 414 44.60 26.36 22.90
CA LYS A 414 44.67 27.10 24.16
C LYS A 414 44.22 28.55 23.95
N LYS A 415 44.71 29.19 22.88
CA LYS A 415 44.32 30.56 22.52
C LYS A 415 42.83 30.64 22.19
N LYS A 416 42.29 29.70 21.41
CA LYS A 416 40.86 29.66 21.07
C LYS A 416 39.95 29.55 22.29
N ILE A 417 40.27 28.65 23.22
CA ILE A 417 39.49 28.48 24.46
C ILE A 417 39.56 29.75 25.30
N HIS A 418 40.74 30.34 25.46
CA HIS A 418 40.90 31.58 26.22
C HIS A 418 40.10 32.73 25.59
N MET A 419 40.19 32.92 24.27
CA MET A 419 39.41 33.95 23.57
C MET A 419 37.92 33.78 23.79
N PHE A 420 37.40 32.55 23.68
CA PHE A 420 35.98 32.27 23.94
C PHE A 420 35.56 32.57 25.37
N LEU A 421 36.39 32.21 26.36
CA LEU A 421 36.10 32.49 27.77
C LEU A 421 36.17 33.99 28.07
N ASP A 422 37.14 34.71 27.49
CA ASP A 422 37.25 36.17 27.58
C ASP A 422 36.02 36.85 26.96
N GLU A 423 35.58 36.43 25.77
CA GLU A 423 34.35 36.93 25.12
C GLU A 423 33.10 36.64 25.98
N CYS A 424 33.03 35.46 26.62
CA CYS A 424 31.93 35.14 27.54
C CYS A 424 31.95 36.02 28.79
N ARG A 425 33.14 36.45 29.24
CA ARG A 425 33.34 37.32 30.40
C ARG A 425 32.90 38.75 30.14
N GLU A 426 33.03 39.24 28.90
CA GLU A 426 32.58 40.58 28.51
C GLU A 426 31.05 40.69 28.41
N LYS A 427 30.33 39.57 28.32
CA LYS A 427 28.87 39.57 28.22
C LYS A 427 28.21 39.99 29.55
N PRO A 428 27.29 40.97 29.53
CA PRO A 428 26.58 41.41 30.73
C PRO A 428 25.86 40.25 31.43
N GLY A 429 26.05 40.12 32.74
CA GLY A 429 25.37 39.12 33.57
C GLY A 429 26.07 37.75 33.64
N ASN A 430 27.13 37.52 32.88
CA ASN A 430 27.90 36.27 32.96
C ASN A 430 28.92 36.26 34.10
N VAL A 431 29.42 37.43 34.49
CA VAL A 431 30.36 37.57 35.61
C VAL A 431 29.60 37.90 36.89
N MET A 432 29.93 37.20 37.97
CA MET A 432 29.29 37.38 39.26
C MET A 432 30.26 37.30 40.43
N SER A 433 29.87 37.93 41.54
CA SER A 433 30.58 37.84 42.80
C SER A 433 30.38 36.45 43.42
N ARG A 434 31.25 36.12 44.39
CA ARG A 434 31.13 34.88 45.17
C ARG A 434 29.77 34.72 45.85
N SER A 435 29.22 35.80 46.42
CA SER A 435 27.92 35.75 47.10
C SER A 435 26.79 35.40 46.14
N ASN A 436 26.80 35.98 44.93
CA ASN A 436 25.80 35.71 43.91
C ASN A 436 25.93 34.28 43.37
N TYR A 437 27.16 33.80 43.16
CA TYR A 437 27.40 32.40 42.77
C TYR A 437 26.89 31.42 43.83
N LEU A 438 27.23 31.62 45.11
CA LEU A 438 26.78 30.73 46.19
C LEU A 438 25.26 30.70 46.31
N PHE A 439 24.60 31.85 46.16
CA PHE A 439 23.15 31.92 46.11
C PHE A 439 22.56 31.11 44.94
N ILE A 440 23.14 31.22 43.74
CA ILE A 440 22.68 30.43 42.59
C ILE A 440 22.95 28.94 42.81
N LYS A 441 24.11 28.58 43.35
CA LYS A 441 24.48 27.20 43.69
C LYS A 441 23.46 26.59 44.64
N GLU A 442 23.13 27.26 45.74
CA GLU A 442 22.08 26.80 46.67
C GLU A 442 20.73 26.61 45.97
N GLN A 443 20.33 27.53 45.09
CA GLN A 443 19.11 27.38 44.31
C GLN A 443 19.14 26.17 43.38
N ARG A 444 20.26 25.92 42.69
CA ARG A 444 20.39 24.76 41.78
C ARG A 444 20.35 23.47 42.57
N GLU A 445 21.15 23.35 43.63
CA GLU A 445 21.20 22.17 44.50
C GLU A 445 19.85 21.87 45.16
N ALA A 446 19.12 22.90 45.61
CA ALA A 446 17.78 22.74 46.19
C ALA A 446 16.76 22.24 45.16
N ASN A 447 16.87 22.66 43.91
CA ASN A 447 15.99 22.22 42.84
C ASN A 447 16.32 20.80 42.38
N SER A 448 17.60 20.44 42.23
CA SER A 448 18.01 19.08 41.88
C SER A 448 17.63 18.05 42.97
N ARG A 449 17.56 18.47 44.25
CA ARG A 449 17.02 17.63 45.34
C ARG A 449 15.49 17.47 45.31
N ARG A 450 14.76 18.40 44.70
CA ARG A 450 13.29 18.36 44.59
C ARG A 450 12.80 17.63 43.34
N SER A 451 13.62 17.53 42.30
CA SER A 451 13.29 16.82 41.05
C SER A 451 13.40 15.30 41.17
N GLY A 452 13.87 14.76 42.30
CA GLY A 452 13.78 13.32 42.59
C GLY A 452 14.59 12.44 41.63
N PHE A 453 15.86 12.77 41.45
CA PHE A 453 16.88 11.81 41.02
C PHE A 453 17.44 11.03 42.21
#